data_AF-A0A6V7L1W6-F1
#
_entry.id   AF-A0A6V7L1W6-F1
#
_cell.length_a   1.000
_cell.length_b   1.000
_cell.length_c   1.000
_cell.angle_alpha   90.00
_cell.angle_beta   90.00
_cell.angle_gamma   90.00
#
_symmetry.space_group_name_H-M   'P 1'
#
loop_
_entity.id
_entity.type
_entity.pdbx_description
1 polymer ?
#
loop_
_entity_poly.entity_id
_entity_poly.type
_entity_poly.pdbx_seq_one_letter_code
_entity_poly.pdbx_strand_id
1 'polypeptide(L)' 'EVGAIIFDIGHQSLRVGYGGEDSPKGEIPTSLGVWEEIDETRDSGQIGSRRRYNIDVTAIQVRRK' A
#
# COMPACT_ATOMS: atom_id res chain seq x y z
N GLU A 1 20.42 24.72 -0.46
CA GLU A 1 21.20 23.52 -0.84
C GLU A 1 20.42 22.70 -1.87
N VAL A 2 21.07 21.81 -2.62
CA VAL A 2 20.38 20.81 -3.48
C VAL A 2 19.99 19.64 -2.59
N GLY A 3 18.70 19.47 -2.30
CA GLY A 3 18.19 18.33 -1.55
C GLY A 3 17.96 17.11 -2.44
N ALA A 4 18.42 15.94 -2.01
CA ALA A 4 18.08 14.66 -2.63
C ALA A 4 16.98 13.96 -1.82
N ILE A 5 16.13 13.18 -2.49
CA ILE A 5 15.24 12.22 -1.84
C ILE A 5 15.89 10.84 -1.96
N ILE A 6 16.03 10.16 -0.82
CA ILE A 6 16.57 8.81 -0.75
C ILE A 6 15.41 7.83 -0.64
N PHE A 7 15.41 6.82 -1.51
CA PHE A 7 14.52 5.66 -1.44
C PHE A 7 15.35 4.43 -1.11
N ASP A 8 15.01 3.76 -0.02
CA ASP A 8 15.64 2.51 0.40
C ASP A 8 14.58 1.41 0.46
N ILE A 9 14.65 0.49 -0.50
CA ILE A 9 13.68 -0.59 -0.69
C ILE A 9 14.24 -1.84 -0.03
N GLY A 10 13.79 -2.12 1.18
CA GLY A 10 14.09 -3.35 1.90
C GLY A 10 13.05 -4.44 1.69
N HIS A 11 13.37 -5.66 2.11
CA HIS A 11 12.44 -6.79 2.06
C HIS A 11 11.18 -6.55 2.92
N GLN A 12 11.34 -5.94 4.10
CA GLN A 12 10.26 -5.75 5.05
C GLN A 12 9.66 -4.33 5.01
N SER A 13 10.49 -3.33 4.71
CA SER A 13 10.04 -1.94 4.64
C SER A 13 10.68 -1.14 3.51
N LEU A 14 9.90 -0.18 3.00
CA LEU A 14 10.35 0.94 2.20
C LEU A 14 10.62 2.11 3.13
N ARG A 15 11.83 2.66 3.09
CA ARG A 15 12.22 3.84 3.86
C ARG A 15 12.47 5.02 2.92
N VAL A 16 12.00 6.20 3.30
CA VAL A 16 12.17 7.44 2.53
C VAL A 16 12.66 8.57 3.43
N GLY A 17 13.57 9.41 2.93
CA GLY A 17 14.10 10.55 3.67
C GLY A 17 14.85 11.53 2.77
N TYR A 18 15.34 12.63 3.34
CA TYR A 18 16.18 13.57 2.60
C TYR A 18 17.66 13.23 2.76
N GLY A 19 18.43 13.43 1.69
CA GLY A 19 19.87 13.21 1.70
C GLY A 19 20.57 14.15 2.68
N GLY A 20 21.39 13.59 3.56
CA GLY A 20 22.13 14.32 4.59
C GLY A 20 21.44 14.38 5.96
N GLU A 21 20.28 13.75 6.13
CA GLU A 21 19.64 13.59 7.44
C GLU A 21 20.03 12.27 8.13
N ASP A 22 19.98 12.26 9.47
CA ASP A 22 20.39 11.10 10.27
C ASP A 22 19.38 9.94 10.27
N SER A 23 18.12 10.21 9.94
CA SER A 23 17.04 9.23 10.00
C SER A 23 16.04 9.38 8.83
N PRO A 24 15.42 8.27 8.40
CA PRO A 24 14.35 8.32 7.41
C PRO A 24 13.14 9.07 7.97
N LYS A 25 12.40 9.76 7.09
CA LYS A 25 11.18 10.50 7.42
C LYS A 25 9.93 9.65 7.33
N GLY A 26 9.97 8.57 6.57
CA GLY A 26 8.86 7.65 6.43
C GLY A 26 9.34 6.22 6.31
N GLU A 27 8.57 5.32 6.90
CA GLU A 27 8.72 3.88 6.77
C GLU A 27 7.34 3.28 6.51
N ILE A 28 7.20 2.51 5.44
CA ILE A 28 5.99 1.74 5.15
C ILE A 28 6.35 0.28 4.86
N PRO A 29 5.45 -0.68 5.09
CA PRO A 29 5.71 -2.08 4.73
C PRO A 29 5.94 -2.23 3.22
N THR A 30 6.87 -3.11 2.83
CA THR A 30 7.06 -3.48 1.41
C THR A 30 5.95 -4.43 0.90
N SER A 31 4.99 -4.75 1.76
CA SER A 31 3.84 -5.61 1.47
C SER A 31 2.57 -4.77 1.27
N LEU A 32 1.73 -5.20 0.33
CA LEU A 32 0.46 -4.56 0.00
C LEU A 32 -0.67 -5.60 0.03
N GLY A 33 -1.74 -5.32 0.78
CA GLY A 33 -2.97 -6.10 0.73
C GLY A 33 -3.77 -5.73 -0.50
N VAL A 34 -4.24 -6.73 -1.27
CA VAL A 34 -5.09 -6.53 -2.45
C VAL A 34 -6.36 -7.37 -2.31
N TRP A 35 -7.53 -6.78 -2.53
CA TRP A 35 -8.76 -7.54 -2.71
C TRP A 35 -9.55 -7.06 -3.91
N GLU A 36 -10.24 -8.00 -4.54
CA GLU A 36 -11.12 -7.76 -5.66
C GLU A 36 -12.56 -7.72 -5.15
N GLU A 37 -13.20 -6.57 -5.34
CA GLU A 37 -14.63 -6.37 -5.11
C GLU A 37 -15.32 -6.68 -6.45
N ILE A 38 -16.19 -7.68 -6.45
CA ILE A 38 -17.00 -8.00 -7.62
C ILE A 38 -18.14 -6.98 -7.66
N ASP A 39 -18.08 -6.03 -8.60
CA ASP A 39 -19.18 -5.09 -8.80
C ASP A 39 -20.29 -5.84 -9.57
N GLU A 40 -21.26 -6.39 -8.83
CA GLU A 40 -22.43 -7.09 -9.41
C GLU A 40 -23.41 -6.14 -10.14
N THR A 41 -23.16 -4.83 -10.10
CA THR A 41 -24.09 -3.80 -10.61
C THR A 41 -23.49 -3.02 -11.79
N ARG A 42 -23.41 -3.65 -12.96
CA ARG A 42 -23.32 -2.94 -14.24
C ARG A 42 -24.33 -3.54 -15.20
N ASP A 43 -25.33 -2.75 -15.56
CA ASP A 43 -26.45 -3.05 -16.48
C ASP A 43 -26.05 -3.46 -17.92
N SER A 44 -24.78 -3.78 -18.16
CA SER A 44 -24.22 -4.00 -19.48
C SER A 44 -23.25 -5.20 -19.52
N GLY A 45 -23.63 -6.35 -18.96
CA GLY A 45 -23.03 -7.67 -19.27
C GLY A 45 -21.51 -7.85 -19.07
N GLN A 46 -20.82 -6.87 -18.49
CA GLN A 46 -19.38 -6.91 -18.22
C GLN A 46 -19.18 -6.96 -16.71
N ILE A 47 -18.82 -8.15 -16.21
CA ILE A 47 -18.33 -8.34 -14.85
C ILE A 47 -17.03 -7.54 -14.73
N GLY A 48 -17.09 -6.40 -14.06
CA GLY A 48 -15.90 -5.63 -13.70
C GLY A 48 -15.46 -6.02 -12.29
N SER A 49 -14.21 -6.44 -12.13
CA SER A 49 -13.61 -6.53 -10.79
C SER A 49 -12.97 -5.19 -10.42
N ARG A 50 -13.27 -4.68 -9.23
CA ARG A 50 -12.61 -3.49 -8.68
C ARG A 50 -11.56 -3.89 -7.68
N ARG A 51 -10.29 -3.56 -7.98
CA ARG A 51 -9.18 -3.79 -7.06
C ARG A 51 -9.12 -2.71 -5.99
N ARG A 52 -8.95 -3.14 -4.75
CA ARG A 52 -8.71 -2.31 -3.58
C ARG A 52 -7.36 -2.66 -2.99
N TYR A 53 -6.66 -1.65 -2.50
CA TYR A 53 -5.29 -1.76 -2.01
C TYR A 53 -5.22 -1.22 -0.58
N ASN A 54 -4.62 -1.98 0.33
CA ASN A 54 -4.31 -1.56 1.70
C ASN A 54 -2.81 -1.59 1.95
N ILE A 55 -2.32 -0.51 2.57
CA ILE A 55 -0.97 -0.39 3.12
C ILE A 55 -1.13 -0.43 4.65
N ASP A 56 -0.11 -0.91 5.38
CA ASP A 56 -0.06 -1.08 6.84
C ASP A 56 -0.56 -2.46 7.34
N VAL A 57 -0.68 -2.64 8.66
CA VAL A 57 -1.17 -3.87 9.31
C VAL A 57 -2.50 -4.27 8.69
N THR A 58 -2.51 -5.38 7.98
CA THR A 58 -3.73 -5.98 7.41
C THR A 58 -4.62 -6.49 8.54
N ALA A 59 -5.39 -5.60 9.17
CA ALA A 59 -6.44 -5.97 10.09
C ALA A 59 -7.66 -6.45 9.29
N ILE A 60 -7.75 -7.76 9.08
CA ILE A 60 -8.95 -8.37 8.50
C ILE A 60 -9.99 -8.45 9.61
N GLN A 61 -10.98 -7.56 9.57
CA GLN A 61 -12.09 -7.60 10.51
C GLN A 61 -13.08 -8.69 10.08
N VAL A 62 -12.89 -9.91 10.59
CA VAL A 62 -13.85 -11.01 10.41
C VAL A 62 -14.97 -10.91 11.45
N ARG A 63 -16.24 -11.09 11.03
CA ARG A 63 -17.34 -11.34 11.96
C ARG A 63 -17.04 -12.65 12.69
N ARG A 64 -16.88 -12.61 14.02
CA ARG A 64 -16.85 -13.81 14.85
C ARG A 64 -18.24 -14.45 14.85
N LYS A 65 -18.31 -15.77 14.66
CA LYS A 65 -19.51 -16.58 14.78
C LYS A 65 -19.95 -16.69 16.24
#